data_AF-K0DEE8-F1
#
_entry.id   AF-K0DEE8-F1
#
_cell.length_a   1.000
_cell.length_b   1.000
_cell.length_c   1.000
_cell.angle_alpha   90.00
_cell.angle_beta   90.00
_cell.angle_gamma   90.00
#
_symmetry.space_group_name_H-M   'P 1'
#
loop_
_entity.id
_entity.type
_entity.pdbx_description
1 polymer ?
#
loop_
_entity_poly.entity_id
_entity_poly.type
_entity_poly.pdbx_seq_one_letter_code
_entity_poly.pdbx_strand_id
1 'polypeptide(L)'
;MSLFHLFKKKPKTTVTKKASSIEDEPITWENTTDPDVFFKGYHQAIADLENNEQVAAAETLRANAPTLQKAFIDRFEAATTQHISAITDIDKRTEAIITATKAIRVYNKEMTIDVRAHLAQTKKNLIGE
;
A
#
# COMPACT_ATOMS: atom_id res chain seq x y z
N MET A 1 6.15 -4.46 62.14
CA MET A 1 4.87 -5.14 62.37
C MET A 1 4.14 -5.25 61.05
N SER A 2 3.99 -6.48 60.56
CA SER A 2 3.21 -6.86 59.37
C SER A 2 1.73 -6.98 59.73
N LEU A 3 0.82 -6.55 58.85
CA LEU A 3 -0.60 -6.90 58.88
C LEU A 3 -1.09 -7.22 57.46
N PHE A 4 -0.97 -8.52 57.14
CA PHE A 4 -1.92 -9.39 56.43
C PHE A 4 -2.78 -8.82 55.29
N HIS A 5 -2.48 -9.20 54.04
CA HIS A 5 -3.16 -10.24 53.23
C HIS A 5 -4.49 -9.80 52.62
N LEU A 6 -4.67 -9.96 51.30
CA LEU A 6 -5.74 -10.78 50.70
C LEU A 6 -5.86 -10.59 49.17
N PHE A 7 -6.06 -11.72 48.50
CA PHE A 7 -6.47 -11.90 47.10
C PHE A 7 -5.43 -11.84 45.97
N LYS A 8 -4.81 -13.02 45.78
CA LYS A 8 -4.69 -13.68 44.47
C LYS A 8 -5.79 -13.26 43.47
N LYS A 9 -5.40 -12.61 42.38
CA LYS A 9 -6.05 -12.80 41.07
C LYS A 9 -5.02 -12.51 39.98
N LYS A 10 -4.66 -13.55 39.21
CA LYS A 10 -3.86 -13.38 37.99
C LYS A 10 -4.63 -12.44 37.05
N PRO A 11 -4.02 -11.39 36.47
CA PRO A 11 -4.65 -10.73 35.33
C PRO A 11 -4.73 -11.76 34.21
N LYS A 12 -5.97 -12.13 33.90
CA LYS A 12 -6.35 -12.97 32.77
C LYS A 12 -5.79 -12.28 31.53
N THR A 13 -4.89 -12.95 30.79
CA THR A 13 -4.52 -12.57 29.42
C THR A 13 -5.80 -12.47 28.62
N THR A 14 -6.32 -11.25 28.51
CA THR A 14 -7.36 -10.96 27.55
C THR A 14 -6.59 -10.72 26.28
N VAL A 15 -6.55 -11.74 25.42
CA VAL A 15 -6.25 -11.55 24.01
C VAL A 15 -7.33 -10.61 23.52
N THR A 16 -7.08 -9.31 23.63
CA THR A 16 -7.84 -8.31 22.92
C THR A 16 -7.51 -8.58 21.48
N LYS A 17 -8.36 -9.37 20.83
CA LYS A 17 -8.52 -9.39 19.38
C LYS A 17 -8.57 -7.92 19.01
N LYS A 18 -7.47 -7.37 18.49
CA LYS A 18 -7.38 -5.98 18.06
C LYS A 18 -8.37 -5.90 16.90
N ALA A 19 -9.61 -5.57 17.23
CA ALA A 19 -10.53 -5.02 16.27
C ALA A 19 -9.82 -3.77 15.76
N SER A 20 -9.27 -3.88 14.56
CA SER A 20 -8.70 -2.75 13.85
C SER A 20 -9.87 -1.79 13.61
N SER A 21 -10.06 -0.85 14.53
CA SER A 21 -10.77 0.38 14.22
C SER A 21 -9.88 1.13 13.25
N ILE A 22 -10.02 0.80 11.97
CA ILE A 22 -9.66 1.70 10.89
C ILE A 22 -10.68 2.82 11.05
N GLU A 23 -10.28 3.93 11.64
CA GLU A 23 -10.93 5.19 11.35
C GLU A 23 -10.93 5.30 9.82
N ASP A 24 -12.09 5.49 9.19
CA ASP A 24 -12.23 5.64 7.74
C ASP A 24 -11.47 6.90 7.30
N GLU A 25 -10.14 6.83 7.25
CA GLU A 25 -9.32 7.85 6.64
C GLU A 25 -9.82 8.03 5.20
N PRO A 26 -10.06 9.27 4.74
CA PRO A 26 -10.48 9.48 3.37
C PRO A 26 -9.42 8.89 2.43
N ILE A 27 -9.87 8.16 1.41
CA ILE A 27 -8.97 7.65 0.38
C ILE A 27 -8.38 8.86 -0.35
N THR A 28 -7.06 8.99 -0.29
CA THR A 28 -6.25 9.97 -1.01
C THR A 28 -5.37 9.26 -2.02
N TRP A 29 -4.68 10.02 -2.87
CA TRP A 29 -3.68 9.45 -3.77
C TRP A 29 -2.51 8.81 -3.00
N GLU A 30 -2.25 9.21 -1.75
CA GLU A 30 -1.12 8.72 -0.95
C GLU A 30 -1.38 7.34 -0.35
N ASN A 31 -2.63 7.00 -0.04
CA ASN A 31 -3.01 5.76 0.65
C ASN A 31 -3.79 4.77 -0.24
N THR A 32 -4.14 5.16 -1.47
CA THR A 32 -4.84 4.30 -2.42
C THR A 32 -4.01 3.08 -2.87
N THR A 33 -4.73 2.08 -3.38
CA THR A 33 -4.24 0.91 -4.11
C THR A 33 -4.63 0.93 -5.59
N ASP A 34 -5.44 1.92 -6.00
CA ASP A 34 -5.83 2.14 -7.38
C ASP A 34 -4.70 2.89 -8.13
N PRO A 35 -4.13 2.32 -9.21
CA PRO A 35 -3.06 2.97 -9.97
C PRO A 35 -3.47 4.32 -10.54
N ASP A 36 -4.69 4.46 -11.07
CA ASP A 36 -5.14 5.70 -11.67
C ASP A 36 -5.25 6.80 -10.64
N VAL A 37 -5.78 6.49 -9.45
CA VAL A 37 -5.89 7.45 -8.35
C VAL A 37 -4.50 7.88 -7.86
N PHE A 38 -3.56 6.94 -7.74
CA PHE A 38 -2.20 7.23 -7.31
C PHE A 38 -1.46 8.12 -8.32
N PHE A 39 -1.32 7.66 -9.58
CA PHE A 39 -0.49 8.36 -10.57
C PHE A 39 -1.10 9.71 -10.96
N LYS A 40 -2.42 9.79 -11.19
CA LYS A 40 -3.06 11.08 -11.53
C LYS A 40 -3.05 12.03 -10.34
N GLY A 41 -3.33 11.54 -9.14
CA GLY A 41 -3.30 12.36 -7.92
C GLY A 41 -1.90 12.88 -7.59
N TYR A 42 -0.86 12.08 -7.81
CA TYR A 42 0.52 12.52 -7.67
C TYR A 42 0.88 13.69 -8.61
N HIS A 43 0.54 13.59 -9.90
CA HIS A 43 0.79 14.68 -10.85
C HIS A 43 -0.03 15.92 -10.54
N GLN A 44 -1.28 15.74 -10.10
CA GLN A 44 -2.12 16.85 -9.66
C GLN A 44 -1.53 17.55 -8.43
N ALA A 45 -1.05 16.79 -7.43
CA ALA A 45 -0.40 17.36 -6.26
C ALA A 45 0.84 18.19 -6.63
N ILE A 46 1.64 17.74 -7.59
CA ILE A 46 2.75 18.54 -8.12
C ILE A 46 2.24 19.82 -8.78
N ALA A 47 1.25 19.72 -9.67
CA ALA A 47 0.72 20.87 -10.39
C ALA A 47 0.12 21.91 -9.42
N ASP A 48 -0.57 21.47 -8.37
CA ASP A 48 -1.13 22.34 -7.34
C ASP A 48 -0.03 23.06 -6.56
N LEU A 49 1.07 22.37 -6.20
CA LEU A 49 2.22 23.00 -5.56
C LEU A 49 2.87 24.07 -6.47
N GLU A 50 2.99 23.80 -7.77
CA GLU A 50 3.54 24.75 -8.73
C GLU A 50 2.62 25.97 -8.94
N ASN A 51 1.32 25.74 -9.05
CA ASN A 51 0.31 26.81 -9.16
C ASN A 51 0.27 27.70 -7.92
N ASN A 52 0.63 27.15 -6.75
CA ASN A 52 0.73 27.89 -5.50
C ASN A 52 2.13 28.49 -5.25
N GLU A 53 2.99 28.54 -6.29
CA GLU A 53 4.37 29.06 -6.23
C GLU A 53 5.30 28.30 -5.26
N GLN A 54 4.91 27.10 -4.83
CA GLN A 54 5.67 26.24 -3.90
C GLN A 54 6.64 25.32 -4.66
N VAL A 55 7.48 25.89 -5.52
CA VAL A 55 8.36 25.15 -6.43
C VAL A 55 9.30 24.19 -5.69
N ALA A 56 9.86 24.62 -4.54
CA ALA A 56 10.75 23.76 -3.75
C ALA A 56 10.03 22.50 -3.21
N ALA A 57 8.75 22.63 -2.84
CA ALA A 57 7.94 21.50 -2.39
C ALA A 57 7.61 20.56 -3.56
N ALA A 58 7.27 21.11 -4.73
CA ALA A 58 7.03 20.34 -5.95
C ALA A 58 8.29 19.52 -6.36
N GLU A 59 9.47 20.14 -6.34
CA GLU A 59 10.73 19.44 -6.64
C GLU A 59 11.07 18.37 -5.59
N THR A 60 10.80 18.62 -4.32
CA THR A 60 10.96 17.60 -3.27
C THR A 60 10.04 16.42 -3.51
N LEU A 61 8.79 16.67 -3.91
CA LEU A 61 7.82 15.63 -4.24
C LEU A 61 8.23 14.83 -5.50
N ARG A 62 8.81 15.49 -6.51
CA ARG A 62 9.43 14.85 -7.69
C ARG A 62 10.59 13.94 -7.31
N ALA A 63 11.50 14.43 -6.46
CA ALA A 63 12.64 13.67 -5.99
C ALA A 63 12.21 12.40 -5.23
N ASN A 64 11.07 12.46 -4.52
CA ASN A 64 10.52 11.34 -3.78
C ASN A 64 9.68 10.35 -4.62
N ALA A 65 9.50 10.60 -5.93
CA ALA A 65 8.69 9.74 -6.80
C ALA A 65 9.01 8.24 -6.68
N PRO A 66 10.28 7.79 -6.75
CA PRO A 66 10.57 6.35 -6.72
C PRO A 66 10.16 5.70 -5.40
N THR A 67 10.36 6.39 -4.28
CA THR A 67 9.98 5.92 -2.94
C THR A 67 8.47 5.79 -2.82
N LEU A 68 7.72 6.80 -3.28
CA LEU A 68 6.26 6.81 -3.25
C LEU A 68 5.67 5.72 -4.16
N GLN A 69 6.23 5.55 -5.35
CA GLN A 69 5.82 4.50 -6.29
C GLN A 69 6.07 3.09 -5.73
N LYS A 70 7.20 2.86 -5.05
CA LYS A 70 7.46 1.57 -4.37
C LYS A 70 6.48 1.32 -3.24
N ALA A 71 6.24 2.32 -2.38
CA ALA A 71 5.26 2.21 -1.30
C ALA A 71 3.83 1.93 -1.83
N PHE A 72 3.46 2.52 -2.97
CA PHE A 72 2.23 2.19 -3.68
C PHE A 72 2.21 0.72 -4.14
N ILE A 73 3.29 0.23 -4.76
CA ILE A 73 3.39 -1.18 -5.19
C ILE A 73 3.26 -2.13 -4.00
N ASP A 74 3.84 -1.81 -2.83
CA ASP A 74 3.74 -2.63 -1.62
C ASP A 74 2.29 -2.72 -1.11
N ARG A 75 1.57 -1.59 -1.09
CA ARG A 75 0.13 -1.58 -0.74
C ARG A 75 -0.70 -2.35 -1.77
N PHE A 76 -0.39 -2.19 -3.05
CA PHE A 76 -1.02 -2.93 -4.13
C PHE A 76 -0.79 -4.44 -3.99
N GLU A 77 0.41 -4.89 -3.61
CA GLU A 77 0.73 -6.31 -3.37
C GLU A 77 -0.14 -6.87 -2.24
N ALA A 78 -0.24 -6.15 -1.12
CA ALA A 78 -1.06 -6.56 0.01
C ALA A 78 -2.56 -6.68 -0.36
N ALA A 79 -3.09 -5.67 -1.05
CA ALA A 79 -4.48 -5.67 -1.50
C ALA A 79 -4.77 -6.77 -2.54
N THR A 80 -3.85 -6.98 -3.49
CA THR A 80 -3.97 -8.04 -4.49
C THR A 80 -3.91 -9.41 -3.83
N THR A 81 -3.00 -9.62 -2.87
CA THR A 81 -2.89 -10.85 -2.07
C THR A 81 -4.21 -11.16 -1.37
N GLN A 82 -4.82 -10.16 -0.73
CA GLN A 82 -6.12 -10.32 -0.08
C GLN A 82 -7.20 -10.71 -1.08
N HIS A 83 -7.27 -10.03 -2.23
CA HIS A 83 -8.26 -10.32 -3.27
C HIS A 83 -8.11 -11.74 -3.84
N ILE A 84 -6.88 -12.17 -4.15
CA ILE A 84 -6.64 -13.47 -4.75
C ILE A 84 -6.71 -14.63 -3.75
N SER A 85 -6.62 -14.37 -2.45
CA SER A 85 -6.71 -15.41 -1.42
C SER A 85 -8.04 -16.17 -1.42
N ALA A 86 -9.11 -15.54 -1.92
CA ALA A 86 -10.42 -16.14 -2.09
C ALA A 86 -10.57 -16.97 -3.38
N ILE A 87 -9.60 -16.90 -4.31
CA ILE A 87 -9.64 -17.58 -5.61
C ILE A 87 -8.93 -18.91 -5.50
N THR A 88 -9.69 -20.01 -5.54
CA THR A 88 -9.15 -21.38 -5.45
C THR A 88 -8.57 -21.88 -6.77
N ASP A 89 -9.10 -21.40 -7.90
CA ASP A 89 -8.67 -21.76 -9.25
C ASP A 89 -7.36 -21.05 -9.61
N ILE A 90 -6.31 -21.83 -9.91
CA ILE A 90 -4.96 -21.32 -10.15
C ILE A 90 -4.90 -20.45 -11.41
N ASP A 91 -5.62 -20.81 -12.46
CA ASP A 91 -5.60 -20.09 -13.73
C ASP A 91 -6.31 -18.74 -13.56
N LYS A 92 -7.48 -18.73 -12.92
CA LYS A 92 -8.21 -17.49 -12.61
C LYS A 92 -7.42 -16.57 -11.68
N ARG A 93 -6.73 -17.15 -10.69
CA ARG A 93 -5.85 -16.38 -9.81
C ARG A 93 -4.73 -15.71 -10.59
N THR A 94 -4.07 -16.46 -11.47
CA THR A 94 -2.97 -15.96 -12.30
C THR A 94 -3.45 -14.87 -13.26
N GLU A 95 -4.62 -15.05 -13.89
CA GLU A 95 -5.23 -14.05 -14.75
C GLU A 95 -5.56 -12.75 -13.99
N ALA A 96 -6.10 -12.85 -12.77
CA ALA A 96 -6.36 -11.70 -11.92
C ALA A 96 -5.07 -10.91 -11.60
N ILE A 97 -3.97 -11.61 -11.27
CA ILE A 97 -2.66 -10.99 -11.01
C ILE A 97 -2.13 -10.30 -12.27
N ILE A 98 -2.21 -10.95 -13.42
CA ILE A 98 -1.74 -10.39 -14.70
C ILE A 98 -2.54 -9.12 -15.04
N THR A 99 -3.86 -9.16 -14.87
CA THR A 99 -4.74 -8.02 -15.13
C THR A 99 -4.43 -6.86 -14.20
N ALA A 100 -4.31 -7.11 -12.90
CA ALA A 100 -3.98 -6.10 -11.90
C ALA A 100 -2.60 -5.48 -12.18
N THR A 101 -1.59 -6.29 -12.49
CA THR A 101 -0.24 -5.81 -12.84
C THR A 101 -0.26 -5.00 -14.14
N LYS A 102 -1.10 -5.40 -15.11
CA LYS A 102 -1.24 -4.67 -16.40
C LYS A 102 -1.77 -3.26 -16.18
N ALA A 103 -2.67 -3.05 -15.22
CA ALA A 103 -3.17 -1.72 -14.87
C ALA A 103 -2.04 -0.77 -14.44
N ILE A 104 -1.10 -1.25 -13.62
CA ILE A 104 0.08 -0.45 -13.23
C ILE A 104 1.03 -0.21 -14.41
N ARG A 105 1.23 -1.22 -15.26
CA ARG A 105 2.18 -1.14 -16.39
C ARG A 105 1.84 -0.06 -17.43
N VAL A 106 0.62 0.45 -17.46
CA VAL A 106 0.26 1.62 -18.28
C VAL A 106 1.14 2.83 -17.94
N TYR A 107 1.54 2.95 -16.67
CA TYR A 107 2.37 4.04 -16.14
C TYR A 107 3.88 3.77 -16.23
N ASN A 108 4.32 2.76 -16.99
CA ASN A 108 5.75 2.38 -17.10
C ASN A 108 6.69 3.53 -17.50
N LYS A 109 6.20 4.52 -18.24
CA LYS A 109 7.00 5.67 -18.67
C LYS A 109 7.34 6.63 -17.52
N GLU A 110 6.56 6.57 -16.44
CA GLU A 110 6.70 7.41 -15.25
C GLU A 110 7.55 6.75 -14.16
N MET A 111 7.88 5.47 -14.36
CA MET A 111 8.60 4.65 -13.38
C MET A 111 10.06 4.48 -13.78
N THR A 112 10.95 4.62 -12.81
CA THR A 112 12.38 4.29 -12.98
C THR A 112 12.56 2.79 -13.25
N ILE A 113 13.75 2.39 -13.69
CA ILE A 113 14.08 0.97 -13.90
C ILE A 113 13.92 0.17 -12.60
N ASP A 114 14.37 0.75 -11.49
CA ASP A 114 14.33 0.13 -10.16
C ASP A 114 12.88 -0.06 -9.67
N VAL A 115 11.99 0.91 -9.88
CA VAL A 115 10.55 0.75 -9.58
C VAL A 115 9.91 -0.33 -10.46
N ARG A 116 10.26 -0.39 -11.76
CA ARG A 116 9.76 -1.43 -12.66
C ARG A 116 10.27 -2.82 -12.28
N ALA A 117 11.50 -2.93 -11.79
CA ALA A 117 12.06 -4.17 -11.27
C ALA A 117 11.31 -4.61 -9.99
N HIS A 118 11.00 -3.68 -9.10
CA HIS A 118 10.17 -3.94 -7.91
C HIS A 118 8.80 -4.49 -8.30
N LEU A 119 8.10 -3.83 -9.25
CA LEU A 119 6.81 -4.32 -9.77
C LEU A 119 6.91 -5.73 -10.38
N ALA A 120 7.99 -6.02 -11.10
CA ALA A 120 8.21 -7.35 -11.67
C ALA A 120 8.43 -8.41 -10.58
N GLN A 121 9.17 -8.08 -9.52
CA GLN A 121 9.37 -8.94 -8.36
C GLN A 121 8.06 -9.18 -7.61
N THR A 122 7.28 -8.12 -7.36
CA THR A 122 5.93 -8.22 -6.76
C THR A 122 5.02 -9.15 -7.58
N LYS A 123 5.00 -9.01 -8.91
CA LYS A 123 4.24 -9.94 -9.78
C LYS A 123 4.69 -11.38 -9.56
N LYS A 124 6.00 -11.63 -9.50
CA LYS A 124 6.55 -12.97 -9.28
C LYS A 124 6.11 -13.53 -7.92
N ASN A 125 6.22 -12.74 -6.87
CA ASN A 125 5.78 -13.11 -5.51
C ASN A 125 4.30 -13.48 -5.48
N LEU A 126 3.44 -12.69 -6.15
CA LEU A 126 1.99 -12.92 -6.20
C LEU A 126 1.62 -14.23 -6.92
N ILE A 127 2.37 -14.60 -7.96
CA ILE A 127 2.14 -15.86 -8.69
C ILE A 127 2.61 -17.06 -7.85
N GLY A 128 3.61 -16.87 -7.00
CA GLY A 128 4.16 -17.92 -6.13
C GLY A 128 5.20 -18.81 -6.81
N GLU A 129 5.93 -18.27 -7.79
CA GLU A 129 7.13 -18.90 -8.39
C GLU A 129 8.40 -18.66 -7.55
#